data_AF-I4Y6N3-F1
#
_entry.id   AF-I4Y6N3-F1
#
_cell.length_a   1.000
_cell.length_b   1.000
_cell.length_c   1.000
_cell.angle_alpha   90.00
_cell.angle_beta   90.00
_cell.angle_gamma   90.00
#
_symmetry.space_group_name_H-M   'P 1'
#
loop_
_entity.id
_entity.type
_entity.pdbx_description
1 polymer ?
#
loop_
_entity_poly.entity_id
_entity_poly.type
_entity_poly.pdbx_seq_one_letter_code
_entity_poly.pdbx_strand_id
1 'polypeptide(L)'
;MNVSTAGNEYDSARQELVDALKKKKQFDKQLNSIESEIYANETSYLEETNVPGGGNVVRGFDGFLKQSNNNLMSSTGSGRQSNAGTKRFEVTDNQRIFSNSSDSVIYKD
;
A
#
# COMPACT_ATOMS: atom_id res chain seq x y z
N MET A 1 -32.86 2.43 -48.68
CA MET A 1 -31.83 1.92 -47.73
C MET A 1 -31.94 2.71 -46.43
N ASN A 2 -31.82 2.01 -45.29
CA ASN A 2 -31.31 2.51 -44.00
C ASN A 2 -32.20 3.09 -42.87
N VAL A 3 -33.53 2.94 -42.87
CA VAL A 3 -34.34 3.38 -41.70
C VAL A 3 -34.41 2.31 -40.59
N SER A 4 -34.37 1.01 -40.94
CA SER A 4 -34.46 -0.09 -39.97
C SER A 4 -33.15 -0.38 -39.22
N THR A 5 -32.01 0.06 -39.76
CA THR A 5 -30.67 -0.14 -39.18
C THR A 5 -30.35 0.88 -38.10
N ALA A 6 -30.74 2.14 -38.27
CA ALA A 6 -30.48 3.21 -37.30
C ALA A 6 -31.17 2.98 -35.94
N GLY A 7 -32.39 2.44 -35.93
CA GLY A 7 -33.08 2.05 -34.69
C GLY A 7 -32.40 0.89 -33.96
N ASN A 8 -31.94 -0.11 -34.72
CA ASN A 8 -31.20 -1.25 -34.17
C ASN A 8 -29.81 -0.87 -33.64
N GLU A 9 -29.10 0.06 -34.31
CA GLU A 9 -27.82 0.59 -33.86
C GLU A 9 -27.96 1.38 -32.55
N TYR A 10 -29.01 2.20 -32.43
CA TYR A 10 -29.32 2.93 -31.20
C TYR A 10 -29.62 2.00 -30.03
N ASP A 11 -30.45 0.98 -30.24
CA ASP A 11 -30.80 0.02 -29.18
C ASP A 11 -29.59 -0.82 -28.76
N SER A 12 -28.72 -1.20 -29.70
CA SER A 12 -27.45 -1.88 -29.39
C SER A 12 -26.52 -0.99 -28.59
N ALA A 13 -26.34 0.27 -28.99
CA ALA A 13 -25.49 1.22 -28.27
C ALA A 13 -26.03 1.52 -26.87
N ARG A 14 -27.35 1.59 -26.72
CA ARG A 14 -28.01 1.74 -25.41
C ARG A 14 -27.75 0.53 -24.51
N GLN A 15 -27.85 -0.68 -25.04
CA GLN A 15 -27.57 -1.90 -24.28
C GLN A 15 -26.10 -1.97 -23.85
N GLU A 16 -25.18 -1.66 -24.76
CA GLU A 16 -23.74 -1.60 -24.46
C GLU A 16 -23.44 -0.59 -23.35
N LEU A 17 -24.05 0.60 -23.40
CA LEU A 17 -23.91 1.61 -22.35
C LEU A 17 -24.39 1.10 -20.99
N VAL A 18 -25.54 0.42 -20.94
CA VAL A 18 -26.07 -0.16 -19.70
C VAL A 18 -25.11 -1.19 -19.12
N ASP A 19 -24.55 -2.05 -19.96
CA ASP A 19 -23.63 -3.09 -19.50
C ASP A 19 -22.26 -2.51 -19.11
N ALA A 20 -21.78 -1.49 -19.81
CA ALA A 20 -20.59 -0.73 -19.43
C ALA A 20 -20.77 -0.06 -18.05
N LEU A 21 -21.94 0.53 -17.78
CA LEU A 21 -22.25 1.15 -16.48
C LEU A 21 -22.32 0.11 -15.35
N LYS A 22 -22.87 -1.08 -15.60
CA LYS A 22 -22.85 -2.19 -14.62
C LYS A 22 -21.42 -2.64 -14.34
N LYS A 23 -20.61 -2.81 -15.40
CA LYS A 23 -19.20 -3.21 -15.29
C LYS A 23 -18.38 -2.18 -14.52
N LYS A 24 -18.58 -0.88 -14.80
CA LYS A 24 -17.97 0.21 -14.02
C LYS A 24 -18.30 0.07 -12.53
N LYS A 25 -19.59 -0.05 -12.18
CA LYS A 25 -20.01 -0.22 -10.78
C LYS A 25 -19.39 -1.46 -10.11
N GLN A 26 -19.19 -2.54 -10.87
CA GLN A 26 -18.51 -3.73 -10.36
C GLN A 26 -17.03 -3.45 -10.08
N PHE A 27 -16.33 -2.78 -11.00
CA PHE A 27 -14.93 -2.42 -10.81
C PHE A 27 -14.73 -1.43 -9.68
N ASP A 28 -15.61 -0.45 -9.53
CA ASP A 28 -15.57 0.49 -8.39
C ASP A 28 -15.64 -0.27 -7.06
N LYS A 29 -16.51 -1.28 -6.95
CA LYS A 29 -16.60 -2.12 -5.75
C LYS A 29 -15.37 -2.99 -5.53
N GLN A 30 -14.81 -3.57 -6.59
CA GLN A 30 -13.61 -4.41 -6.50
C GLN A 30 -12.39 -3.59 -6.10
N LEU A 31 -12.24 -2.40 -6.68
CA LEU A 31 -11.19 -1.46 -6.31
C LEU A 31 -11.29 -1.11 -4.83
N ASN A 32 -12.49 -0.76 -4.35
CA ASN A 32 -12.70 -0.45 -2.94
C ASN A 32 -12.34 -1.61 -2.00
N SER A 33 -12.64 -2.85 -2.41
CA SER A 33 -12.28 -4.04 -1.63
C SER A 33 -10.77 -4.22 -1.54
N ILE A 34 -10.07 -4.14 -2.69
CA ILE A 34 -8.62 -4.35 -2.77
C ILE A 34 -7.87 -3.29 -1.97
N GLU A 35 -8.27 -2.03 -2.09
CA GLU A 35 -7.61 -0.95 -1.37
C GLU A 35 -7.86 -1.04 0.16
N SER A 36 -9.05 -1.49 0.59
CA SER A 36 -9.31 -1.81 2.00
C SER A 36 -8.39 -2.92 2.51
N GLU A 37 -8.20 -3.97 1.71
CA GLU A 37 -7.29 -5.07 2.03
C GLU A 37 -5.83 -4.61 2.09
N ILE A 38 -5.40 -3.74 1.16
CA ILE A 38 -4.07 -3.12 1.18
C ILE A 38 -3.85 -2.37 2.50
N TYR A 39 -4.80 -1.52 2.90
CA TYR A 39 -4.69 -0.74 4.14
C TYR A 39 -4.60 -1.63 5.39
N ALA A 40 -5.42 -2.67 5.46
CA ALA A 40 -5.43 -3.61 6.58
C ALA A 40 -4.11 -4.40 6.66
N ASN A 41 -3.65 -4.95 5.54
CA ASN A 41 -2.39 -5.70 5.45
C ASN A 41 -1.18 -4.80 5.76
N GLU A 42 -1.19 -3.57 5.27
CA GLU A 42 -0.13 -2.60 5.52
C GLU A 42 -0.06 -2.20 7.00
N THR A 43 -1.22 -2.06 7.66
CA THR A 43 -1.28 -1.83 9.11
C THR A 43 -0.64 -2.98 9.88
N SER A 44 -1.10 -4.21 9.64
CA SER A 44 -0.56 -5.41 10.29
C SER A 44 0.95 -5.56 10.05
N TYR A 45 1.40 -5.40 8.79
CA TYR A 45 2.82 -5.49 8.46
C TYR A 45 3.67 -4.43 9.16
N LEU A 46 3.23 -3.16 9.19
CA LEU A 46 3.98 -2.08 9.82
C LEU A 46 4.05 -2.26 11.35
N GLU A 47 2.97 -2.72 11.98
CA GLU A 47 2.93 -3.01 13.41
C GLU A 47 3.84 -4.19 13.78
N GLU A 48 3.75 -5.30 13.05
CA GLU A 48 4.56 -6.50 13.28
C GLU A 48 6.06 -6.24 13.07
N THR A 49 6.40 -5.45 12.05
CA THR A 49 7.80 -5.14 11.71
C THR A 49 8.35 -3.92 12.46
N ASN A 50 7.58 -3.32 13.38
CA ASN A 50 8.03 -2.21 14.22
C ASN A 50 8.90 -2.66 15.41
N VAL A 51 9.94 -3.43 15.10
CA VAL A 51 10.87 -3.97 16.09
C VAL A 51 12.15 -3.11 16.11
N PRO A 52 12.66 -2.70 17.28
CA PRO A 52 13.90 -1.94 17.36
C PRO A 52 15.08 -2.73 16.78
N GLY A 53 15.86 -2.11 15.89
CA GLY A 53 16.96 -2.79 15.18
C GLY A 53 16.51 -3.70 14.04
N GLY A 54 15.21 -3.97 13.93
CA GLY A 54 14.59 -4.62 12.77
C GLY A 54 14.50 -3.68 11.57
N GLY A 55 14.28 -4.28 10.41
CA GLY A 55 14.07 -3.58 9.16
C GLY A 55 12.79 -4.00 8.48
N ASN A 56 12.26 -3.13 7.63
CA ASN A 56 11.10 -3.42 6.79
C ASN A 56 11.23 -2.71 5.44
N VAL A 57 10.32 -2.99 4.50
CA VAL A 57 10.39 -2.44 3.15
C VAL A 57 10.34 -0.90 3.10
N VAL A 58 9.75 -0.26 4.11
CA VAL A 58 9.60 1.20 4.17
C VAL A 58 10.86 1.89 4.71
N ARG A 59 11.52 1.29 5.72
CA ARG A 59 12.66 1.89 6.44
C ARG A 59 14.01 1.31 6.02
N GLY A 60 14.03 0.21 5.26
CA GLY A 60 15.24 -0.53 4.92
C GLY A 60 15.65 -1.55 5.99
N PHE A 61 16.68 -2.34 5.68
CA PHE A 61 17.14 -3.49 6.46
C PHE A 61 18.51 -3.28 7.15
N ASP A 62 19.04 -2.05 7.16
CA ASP A 62 20.38 -1.73 7.68
C ASP A 62 20.56 -2.05 9.18
N GLY A 63 19.47 -2.10 9.95
CA GLY A 63 19.49 -2.45 11.37
C GLY A 63 19.98 -3.89 11.64
N PHE A 64 19.70 -4.82 10.72
CA PHE A 64 20.10 -6.22 10.86
C PHE A 64 21.63 -6.38 10.92
N LEU A 65 22.36 -5.65 10.08
CA LEU A 65 23.83 -5.75 10.05
C LEU A 65 24.48 -5.17 11.30
N LYS A 66 23.91 -4.09 11.87
CA LYS A 66 24.44 -3.46 13.09
C LYS A 66 24.30 -4.38 14.30
N GLN A 67 23.22 -5.15 14.38
CA GLN A 67 23.02 -6.12 15.46
C GLN A 67 23.96 -7.33 15.35
N SER A 68 24.25 -7.80 14.12
CA SER A 68 25.27 -8.83 13.88
C SER A 68 26.69 -8.36 14.20
N ASN A 69 27.03 -7.11 13.87
CA ASN A 69 28.37 -6.57 14.10
C ASN A 69 28.63 -6.22 15.58
N ASN A 70 27.59 -5.89 16.36
CA ASN A 70 27.72 -5.70 17.81
C ASN A 70 28.03 -7.01 18.56
N ASN A 71 27.71 -8.17 17.99
CA ASN A 71 28.08 -9.48 18.58
C ASN A 71 29.47 -9.98 18.13
N LEU A 72 30.07 -9.38 17.10
CA LEU A 72 31.40 -9.78 16.59
C LEU A 72 32.51 -8.75 16.89
N MET A 73 32.16 -7.49 17.13
CA MET A 73 33.11 -6.39 17.37
C MET A 73 33.05 -5.89 18.83
N SER A 74 33.32 -6.80 19.77
CA SER A 74 33.86 -6.45 21.10
C SER A 74 35.40 -6.54 21.08
N SER A 75 36.03 -6.07 20.00
CA SER A 75 37.47 -5.82 19.98
C SER A 75 37.76 -4.62 19.08
N THR A 76 38.39 -3.61 19.67
CA THR A 76 38.99 -2.45 18.98
C THR A 76 38.05 -1.31 18.57
N GLY A 77 37.83 -0.41 19.54
CA GLY A 77 37.94 1.05 19.44
C GLY A 77 37.49 1.80 18.18
N SER A 78 36.63 2.81 18.42
CA SER A 78 36.29 3.96 17.57
C SER A 78 35.12 3.78 16.60
N GLY A 79 33.95 4.32 16.98
CA GLY A 79 32.84 4.51 16.04
C GLY A 79 31.50 4.85 16.69
N ARG A 80 31.34 6.10 17.10
CA ARG A 80 30.06 6.82 17.25
C ARG A 80 28.97 6.11 18.04
N GLN A 81 28.89 6.45 19.32
CA GLN A 81 27.70 6.29 20.15
C GLN A 81 26.52 7.04 19.51
N SER A 82 25.78 6.39 18.62
CA SER A 82 24.44 6.84 18.28
C SER A 82 23.57 6.54 19.50
N ASN A 83 23.38 7.56 20.32
CA ASN A 83 22.42 7.62 21.43
C ASN A 83 20.96 7.62 20.92
N ALA A 84 20.69 6.83 19.87
CA ALA A 84 19.37 6.62 19.31
C ALA A 84 18.67 5.63 20.21
N GLY A 85 18.15 6.14 21.32
CA GLY A 85 17.28 5.42 22.23
C GLY A 85 16.26 4.62 21.45
N THR A 86 16.14 3.37 21.85
CA THR A 86 15.31 2.25 21.42
C THR A 86 13.82 2.59 21.44
N LYS A 87 13.39 3.65 20.75
CA LYS A 87 11.99 4.04 20.67
C LYS A 87 11.34 3.24 19.57
N ARG A 88 10.32 2.46 19.94
CA ARG A 88 9.33 1.93 18.99
C ARG A 88 8.82 3.12 18.18
N PHE A 89 8.96 3.07 16.86
CA PHE A 89 8.56 4.18 16.00
C PHE A 89 7.05 4.12 15.84
N GLU A 90 6.35 5.21 16.11
CA GLU A 90 4.92 5.27 15.82
C GLU A 90 4.70 5.07 14.32
N VAL A 91 3.73 4.22 13.95
CA VAL A 91 3.36 4.01 12.54
C VAL A 91 2.63 5.27 12.09
N THR A 92 3.29 6.07 11.26
CA THR A 92 2.73 7.29 10.69
C THR A 92 2.13 7.03 9.31
N ASP A 93 1.12 7.79 8.90
CA ASP A 93 0.49 7.65 7.58
C ASP A 93 1.47 7.78 6.41
N ASN A 94 2.54 8.57 6.56
CA ASN A 94 3.58 8.70 5.54
C ASN A 94 4.34 7.39 5.25
N GLN A 95 4.28 6.41 6.16
CA GLN A 95 4.89 5.10 5.98
C GLN A 95 3.99 4.13 5.22
N ARG A 96 2.73 4.50 4.96
CA ARG A 96 1.76 3.68 4.23
C ARG A 96 1.93 3.81 2.72
N ILE A 97 3.12 3.47 2.22
CA ILE A 97 3.52 3.68 0.83
C ILE A 97 2.63 2.95 -0.19
N PHE A 98 1.99 1.85 0.19
CA PHE A 98 1.08 1.11 -0.70
C PHE A 98 -0.28 1.79 -0.74
N SER A 99 -0.86 2.14 0.40
CA SER A 99 -2.12 2.90 0.44
C SER A 99 -1.99 4.27 -0.23
N ASN A 100 -0.85 4.96 -0.01
CA ASN A 100 -0.56 6.27 -0.61
C ASN A 100 -0.22 6.22 -2.09
N SER A 101 -0.09 5.04 -2.69
CA SER A 101 0.10 4.88 -4.14
C SER A 101 -1.22 4.99 -4.92
N SER A 102 -2.36 4.99 -4.23
CA SER A 102 -3.67 5.30 -4.79
C SER A 102 -4.09 6.73 -4.47
N ASP A 103 -4.59 7.45 -5.47
CA ASP A 103 -5.20 8.78 -5.29
C ASP A 103 -6.64 8.69 -4.75
N SER A 104 -7.18 7.49 -4.55
CA SER A 104 -8.52 7.25 -4.00
C SER A 104 -8.60 7.74 -2.54
N VAL A 105 -9.50 8.69 -2.27
CA VAL A 105 -9.68 9.33 -0.94
C VAL A 105 -10.38 8.41 0.07
N ILE A 106 -10.87 7.24 -0.37
CA ILE A 106 -11.87 6.42 0.36
C ILE A 106 -11.35 5.86 1.71
N TYR A 107 -10.03 5.83 1.97
CA TYR A 107 -9.44 5.32 3.23
C TYR A 107 -8.95 6.41 4.19
N LYS A 108 -9.19 7.70 3.88
CA LYS A 108 -8.60 8.83 4.64
C LYS A 108 -9.52 9.44 5.70
N ASP A 109 -10.67 8.83 5.97
CA ASP A 109 -11.64 9.27 7.00
C ASP A 109 -11.75 8.28 8.17
#